data_AF-A0A3Q0JFI5-F1
#
_entry.id   AF-A0A3Q0JFI5-F1
#
_cell.length_a   1.000
_cell.length_b   1.000
_cell.length_c   1.000
_cell.angle_alpha   90.00
_cell.angle_beta   90.00
_cell.angle_gamma   90.00
#
_symmetry.space_group_name_H-M   'P 1'
#
loop_
_entity.id
_entity.type
_entity.pdbx_description
1 polymer ?
#
loop_
_entity_poly.entity_id
_entity_poly.type
_entity_poly.pdbx_seq_one_letter_code
_entity_poly.pdbx_strand_id
1 'polypeptide(L)'
;MPGIMALRKRAGDDKPLKNARIVGCTHINAQTAAGKLTVPAMNVNDSVTKTKFDNLYMCRESIIDSLKRSTDVMFGGKQVVLCGYGEVGKGCCQSLKGLGCVIYITEIDPICALQACMDGFSVVKLNEVIRTVDIVVTATGNKNVVTREHMDKMKNGCVVCNMGHSNTEIDVNSLRTPDLTWEKVRSQVDHVIWPDGKRIVLLAEGRLVNLSCSSLPSFVVSITACTQALALIELFNAPSGRYKSDVYLLPKKMDEYVASLHLPTFDAHLTELSDEQAKYMGLNKAGPFKPSYYSMDGFSVVKLNEVIRTVDIVVTATGNKNVVTREHMDKMKNGCVVCNMGHSNTEIDVNSLRTPDLTWEKVRSQVDHVIWPDGKRIVLLAEGRLVNLSCSSLPSFVVSITACTQKPNGSAALAEVGLPVFAWRGETEEDFWWCIDKCVNSWQPNMILDDGGDATHWMLKKYPTMFKAIKGIVEESLTGVHRLYQLSKAGKLTVPAMNVNDSVTKTKFDNLYMCRESIIDR
;
A
#
# COMPACT_ATOMS: atom_id res chain seq x y z
N MET A 1 24.47 -8.97 -6.61
CA MET A 1 23.33 -9.52 -5.85
C MET A 1 23.63 -9.45 -4.35
N PRO A 2 23.41 -8.30 -3.69
CA PRO A 2 23.82 -8.07 -2.29
C PRO A 2 23.16 -9.03 -1.29
N GLY A 3 21.86 -9.28 -1.42
CA GLY A 3 21.12 -10.16 -0.51
C GLY A 3 21.61 -11.61 -0.55
N ILE A 4 21.84 -12.15 -1.74
CA ILE A 4 22.38 -13.52 -1.90
C ILE A 4 23.79 -13.64 -1.31
N MET A 5 24.64 -12.63 -1.49
CA MET A 5 25.99 -12.63 -0.89
C MET A 5 25.92 -12.56 0.63
N ALA A 6 25.04 -11.72 1.19
CA ALA A 6 24.82 -11.65 2.63
C ALA A 6 24.28 -12.97 3.20
N LEU A 7 23.33 -13.60 2.50
CA LEU A 7 22.77 -14.90 2.87
C LEU A 7 23.85 -15.99 2.84
N ARG A 8 24.68 -16.03 1.79
CA ARG A 8 25.79 -16.98 1.66
C ARG A 8 26.85 -16.80 2.75
N LYS A 9 27.16 -15.54 3.12
CA LYS A 9 28.10 -15.25 4.21
C LYS A 9 27.56 -15.74 5.56
N ARG A 10 26.25 -15.58 5.81
CA ARG A 10 25.62 -15.97 7.08
C ARG A 10 25.39 -17.47 7.20
N ALA A 11 24.94 -18.13 6.14
CA ALA A 11 24.60 -19.55 6.14
C ALA A 11 25.71 -20.45 5.56
N GLY A 12 26.92 -19.90 5.36
CA GLY A 12 28.02 -20.57 4.67
C GLY A 12 28.51 -21.82 5.40
N ASP A 13 28.52 -21.78 6.73
CA ASP A 13 28.95 -22.89 7.58
C ASP A 13 27.85 -23.97 7.69
N ASP A 14 26.59 -23.55 7.86
CA ASP A 14 25.43 -24.44 8.01
C ASP A 14 25.14 -25.26 6.74
N LYS A 15 25.46 -24.72 5.56
CA LYS A 15 25.19 -25.33 4.24
C LYS A 15 23.76 -25.93 4.16
N PRO A 16 22.70 -25.14 4.35
CA PRO A 16 21.33 -25.64 4.55
C PRO A 16 20.72 -26.35 3.34
N LEU A 17 21.34 -26.25 2.16
CA LEU A 17 20.92 -26.94 0.94
C LEU A 17 21.93 -28.02 0.54
N LYS A 18 22.74 -28.53 1.47
CA LYS A 18 23.69 -29.60 1.20
C LYS A 18 22.96 -30.81 0.62
N ASN A 19 23.41 -31.27 -0.55
CA ASN A 19 22.82 -32.36 -1.35
C ASN A 19 21.46 -32.05 -2.03
N ALA A 20 20.96 -30.81 -1.96
CA ALA A 20 19.76 -30.43 -2.71
C ALA A 20 20.04 -30.46 -4.22
N ARG A 21 19.12 -31.03 -5.01
CA ARG A 21 19.15 -31.05 -6.47
C ARG A 21 17.99 -30.20 -6.98
N ILE A 22 18.27 -28.96 -7.36
CA ILE A 22 17.26 -27.93 -7.66
C ILE A 22 17.17 -27.75 -9.19
N VAL A 23 15.95 -27.79 -9.72
CA VAL A 23 15.63 -27.42 -11.10
C VAL A 23 14.81 -26.12 -11.07
N GLY A 24 15.19 -25.14 -11.89
CA GLY A 24 14.42 -23.92 -12.09
C GLY A 24 13.68 -23.96 -13.42
N CYS A 25 12.38 -23.65 -13.40
CA CYS A 25 11.60 -23.38 -14.61
C CYS A 25 10.93 -22.01 -14.45
N THR A 26 11.17 -21.11 -15.39
CA THR A 26 10.61 -19.74 -15.41
C THR A 26 9.35 -19.63 -16.25
N HIS A 27 8.99 -20.68 -16.99
CA HIS A 27 7.81 -20.74 -17.85
C HIS A 27 6.69 -21.53 -17.15
N ILE A 28 5.64 -20.83 -16.71
CA ILE A 28 4.38 -21.44 -16.32
C ILE A 28 3.37 -21.09 -17.42
N ASN A 29 2.93 -22.12 -18.16
CA ASN A 29 1.77 -21.96 -19.03
C ASN A 29 0.51 -22.16 -18.18
N ALA A 30 -0.52 -21.34 -18.38
CA ALA A 30 -1.81 -21.45 -17.67
C ALA A 30 -2.45 -22.85 -17.78
N GLN A 31 -2.05 -23.66 -18.78
CA GLN A 31 -2.47 -25.05 -18.95
C GLN A 31 -1.96 -26.02 -17.86
N THR A 32 -0.95 -25.66 -17.07
CA THR A 32 -0.42 -26.52 -15.99
C THR A 32 -1.34 -26.54 -14.74
N ALA A 33 -2.34 -25.66 -14.67
CA ALA A 33 -3.24 -25.53 -13.53
C ALA A 33 -4.37 -26.59 -13.45
N ALA A 34 -4.47 -27.51 -14.43
CA ALA A 34 -5.54 -28.50 -14.47
C ALA A 34 -5.23 -29.83 -13.74
N GLY A 35 -4.14 -29.91 -12.97
CA GLY A 35 -3.72 -31.11 -12.24
C GLY A 35 -3.90 -31.00 -10.71
N LYS A 36 -4.05 -32.14 -10.04
CA LYS A 36 -4.00 -32.20 -8.57
C LYS A 36 -2.56 -31.95 -8.10
N LEU A 37 -2.35 -30.92 -7.29
CA LEU A 37 -1.04 -30.65 -6.68
C LEU A 37 -0.63 -31.82 -5.77
N THR A 38 0.49 -32.49 -6.09
CA THR A 38 0.97 -33.67 -5.35
C THR A 38 2.05 -33.34 -4.32
N VAL A 39 2.69 -32.18 -4.44
CA VAL A 39 3.79 -31.73 -3.56
C VAL A 39 3.47 -30.35 -2.97
N PRO A 40 3.99 -29.98 -1.78
CA PRO A 40 3.81 -28.64 -1.25
C PRO A 40 4.47 -27.59 -2.16
N ALA A 41 3.85 -26.43 -2.29
CA ALA A 41 4.38 -25.29 -3.02
C ALA A 41 4.37 -24.04 -2.14
N MET A 42 5.36 -23.15 -2.30
CA MET A 42 5.34 -21.83 -1.67
C MET A 42 5.05 -20.75 -2.70
N ASN A 43 4.01 -19.96 -2.45
CA ASN A 43 3.70 -18.78 -3.24
C ASN A 43 4.65 -17.63 -2.85
N VAL A 44 5.74 -17.50 -3.61
CA VAL A 44 6.68 -16.39 -3.49
C VAL A 44 6.12 -15.11 -4.13
N ASN A 45 5.13 -15.19 -5.02
CA ASN A 45 4.60 -14.01 -5.67
C ASN A 45 3.89 -13.10 -4.66
N ASP A 46 3.16 -13.67 -3.71
CA ASP A 46 2.39 -12.90 -2.70
C ASP A 46 3.26 -12.33 -1.57
N SER A 47 4.56 -12.62 -1.58
CA SER A 47 5.53 -11.91 -0.75
C SER A 47 5.51 -10.43 -1.09
N VAL A 48 5.55 -9.58 -0.05
CA VAL A 48 5.63 -8.12 -0.23
C VAL A 48 6.91 -7.76 -0.97
N THR A 49 8.02 -8.44 -0.66
CA THR A 49 9.31 -8.16 -1.28
C THR A 49 9.34 -8.53 -2.76
N LYS A 50 8.53 -9.51 -3.20
CA LYS A 50 8.35 -9.81 -4.63
C LYS A 50 7.36 -8.84 -5.27
N THR A 51 6.13 -8.78 -4.79
CA THR A 51 5.06 -8.00 -5.44
C THR A 51 5.39 -6.50 -5.51
N LYS A 52 5.95 -5.91 -4.44
CA LYS A 52 6.22 -4.46 -4.41
C LYS A 52 7.57 -4.05 -4.99
N PHE A 53 8.51 -4.98 -5.17
CA PHE A 53 9.81 -4.64 -5.76
C PHE A 53 9.96 -5.18 -7.17
N ASP A 54 9.70 -6.46 -7.37
CA ASP A 54 9.77 -7.09 -8.69
C ASP A 54 8.65 -6.57 -9.58
N ASN A 55 7.37 -6.77 -9.23
CA ASN A 55 6.29 -6.37 -10.14
C ASN A 55 6.18 -4.86 -10.33
N LEU A 56 6.51 -4.05 -9.31
CA LEU A 56 6.38 -2.59 -9.37
C LEU A 56 7.69 -1.92 -9.83
N TYR A 57 8.76 -1.96 -9.02
CA TYR A 57 10.00 -1.22 -9.32
C TYR A 57 10.77 -1.78 -10.51
N MET A 58 10.78 -3.09 -10.73
CA MET A 58 11.43 -3.66 -11.94
C MET A 58 10.73 -3.20 -13.21
N CYS A 59 9.40 -3.29 -13.25
CA CYS A 59 8.59 -2.88 -14.40
C CYS A 59 8.64 -1.37 -14.63
N ARG A 60 8.76 -0.59 -13.54
CA ARG A 60 9.00 0.84 -13.60
C ARG A 60 10.28 1.16 -14.37
N GLU A 61 11.42 0.55 -14.05
CA GLU A 61 12.66 0.85 -14.77
C GLU A 61 12.71 0.21 -16.18
N SER A 62 12.34 -1.08 -16.26
CA SER A 62 12.54 -1.86 -17.48
C SER A 62 11.63 -1.46 -18.65
N ILE A 63 10.44 -0.91 -18.41
CA ILE A 63 9.57 -0.47 -19.53
C ILE A 63 10.24 0.64 -20.35
N ILE A 64 10.90 1.58 -19.67
CA ILE A 64 11.57 2.72 -20.32
C ILE A 64 12.75 2.19 -21.12
N ASP A 65 13.55 1.31 -20.53
CA ASP A 65 14.73 0.73 -21.17
C ASP A 65 14.32 -0.11 -22.40
N SER A 66 13.31 -0.96 -22.28
CA SER A 66 12.75 -1.74 -23.39
C SER A 66 12.28 -0.84 -24.53
N LEU A 67 11.44 0.15 -24.25
CA LEU A 67 10.89 1.02 -25.30
C LEU A 67 11.98 1.87 -25.95
N LYS A 68 12.91 2.45 -25.16
CA LYS A 68 14.03 3.25 -25.69
C LYS A 68 14.93 2.43 -26.61
N ARG A 69 15.40 1.26 -26.16
CA ARG A 69 16.31 0.41 -26.94
C ARG A 69 15.66 -0.14 -28.21
N SER A 70 14.38 -0.47 -28.14
CA SER A 70 13.67 -1.08 -29.26
C SER A 70 13.25 -0.05 -30.31
N THR A 71 12.84 1.15 -29.90
CA THR A 71 12.18 2.10 -30.80
C THR A 71 12.99 3.36 -31.11
N ASP A 72 13.90 3.77 -30.22
CA ASP A 72 14.62 5.06 -30.30
C ASP A 72 13.69 6.29 -30.37
N VAL A 73 12.41 6.13 -30.01
CA VAL A 73 11.38 7.16 -30.13
C VAL A 73 11.35 8.07 -28.90
N MET A 74 11.09 9.37 -29.10
CA MET A 74 10.85 10.32 -28.01
C MET A 74 9.45 10.14 -27.39
N PHE A 75 9.37 10.08 -26.07
CA PHE A 75 8.12 9.78 -25.35
C PHE A 75 7.29 11.00 -24.92
N GLY A 76 7.92 12.16 -24.74
CA GLY A 76 7.22 13.37 -24.29
C GLY A 76 6.06 13.74 -25.23
N GLY A 77 4.87 13.92 -24.66
CA GLY A 77 3.64 14.26 -25.39
C GLY A 77 2.97 13.09 -26.11
N LYS A 78 3.54 11.87 -26.08
CA LYS A 78 2.91 10.69 -26.69
C LYS A 78 1.72 10.20 -25.87
N GLN A 79 0.72 9.69 -26.58
CA GLN A 79 -0.45 9.06 -25.97
C GLN A 79 -0.18 7.57 -25.77
N VAL A 80 -0.27 7.10 -24.53
CA VAL A 80 -0.01 5.70 -24.17
C VAL A 80 -1.24 5.13 -23.49
N VAL A 81 -1.70 3.97 -23.93
CA VAL A 81 -2.71 3.19 -23.21
C VAL A 81 -2.07 1.99 -22.53
N LEU A 82 -2.31 1.85 -21.23
CA LEU A 82 -1.95 0.68 -20.45
C LEU A 82 -3.19 -0.14 -20.12
N CYS A 83 -3.17 -1.40 -20.55
CA CYS A 83 -4.22 -2.36 -20.23
C CYS A 83 -3.86 -3.10 -18.95
N GLY A 84 -4.57 -2.82 -17.86
CA GLY A 84 -4.33 -3.36 -16.52
C GLY A 84 -3.62 -2.37 -15.59
N TYR A 85 -4.14 -2.21 -14.37
CA TYR A 85 -3.60 -1.31 -13.33
C TYR A 85 -3.26 -2.05 -12.03
N GLY A 86 -2.83 -3.31 -12.16
CA GLY A 86 -2.14 -4.04 -11.11
C GLY A 86 -0.75 -3.46 -10.81
N GLU A 87 0.08 -4.17 -10.04
CA GLU A 87 1.40 -3.66 -9.64
C GLU A 87 2.36 -3.47 -10.83
N VAL A 88 2.29 -4.33 -11.85
CA VAL A 88 3.02 -4.16 -13.12
C VAL A 88 2.56 -2.91 -13.85
N GLY A 89 1.24 -2.76 -14.00
CA GLY A 89 0.62 -1.60 -14.65
C GLY A 89 1.01 -0.29 -13.97
N LYS A 90 0.88 -0.21 -12.64
CA LYS A 90 1.28 0.96 -11.83
C LYS A 90 2.74 1.34 -12.04
N GLY A 91 3.64 0.36 -12.03
CA GLY A 91 5.07 0.59 -12.25
C GLY A 91 5.33 1.22 -13.61
N CYS A 92 4.72 0.66 -14.65
CA CYS A 92 4.85 1.18 -16.00
C CYS A 92 4.24 2.59 -16.17
N CYS A 93 3.06 2.83 -15.58
CA CYS A 93 2.38 4.13 -15.63
C CYS A 93 3.20 5.24 -14.98
N GLN A 94 3.75 4.97 -13.78
CA GLN A 94 4.54 5.94 -13.04
C GLN A 94 5.78 6.39 -13.83
N SER A 95 6.43 5.45 -14.49
CA SER A 95 7.61 5.72 -15.33
C SER A 95 7.29 6.50 -16.59
N LEU A 96 6.23 6.10 -17.32
CA LEU A 96 5.85 6.76 -18.56
C LEU A 96 5.28 8.17 -18.29
N LYS A 97 4.51 8.36 -17.21
CA LYS A 97 4.08 9.69 -16.74
C LYS A 97 5.28 10.58 -16.41
N GLY A 98 6.32 10.03 -15.78
CA GLY A 98 7.57 10.74 -15.50
C GLY A 98 8.34 11.19 -16.74
N LEU A 99 8.11 10.58 -17.90
CA LEU A 99 8.69 10.99 -19.19
C LEU A 99 7.81 12.01 -19.94
N GLY A 100 6.69 12.44 -19.37
CA GLY A 100 5.75 13.39 -19.99
C GLY A 100 4.79 12.76 -20.99
N CYS A 101 4.54 11.45 -20.92
CA CYS A 101 3.48 10.80 -21.69
C CYS A 101 2.09 11.14 -21.15
N VAL A 102 1.10 11.18 -22.04
CA VAL A 102 -0.32 11.20 -21.70
C VAL A 102 -0.78 9.76 -21.54
N ILE A 103 -1.19 9.38 -20.32
CA ILE A 103 -1.48 8.00 -19.96
C ILE A 103 -2.99 7.75 -19.84
N TYR A 104 -3.47 6.74 -20.56
CA TYR A 104 -4.81 6.18 -20.45
C TYR A 104 -4.74 4.78 -19.85
N ILE A 105 -5.69 4.44 -18.99
CA ILE A 105 -5.75 3.16 -18.29
C ILE A 105 -7.02 2.43 -18.69
N THR A 106 -6.94 1.13 -18.92
CA THR A 106 -8.13 0.28 -19.03
C THR A 106 -8.10 -0.77 -17.92
N GLU A 107 -9.18 -0.88 -17.15
CA GLU A 107 -9.30 -1.84 -16.05
C GLU A 107 -10.70 -2.48 -16.01
N ILE A 108 -10.75 -3.72 -15.54
CA ILE A 108 -11.97 -4.45 -15.19
C ILE A 108 -12.22 -4.43 -13.68
N ASP A 109 -11.17 -4.33 -12.86
CA ASP A 109 -11.30 -4.27 -11.40
C ASP A 109 -11.63 -2.83 -10.98
N PRO A 110 -12.81 -2.58 -10.37
CA PRO A 110 -13.21 -1.24 -9.95
C PRO A 110 -12.27 -0.63 -8.90
N ILE A 111 -11.61 -1.45 -8.06
CA ILE A 111 -10.66 -0.96 -7.06
C ILE A 111 -9.41 -0.43 -7.77
N CYS A 112 -8.84 -1.21 -8.69
CA CYS A 112 -7.67 -0.79 -9.46
C CYS A 112 -7.98 0.42 -10.35
N ALA A 113 -9.15 0.45 -10.98
CA ALA A 113 -9.63 1.62 -11.73
C ALA A 113 -9.72 2.87 -10.85
N LEU A 114 -10.32 2.75 -9.66
CA LEU A 114 -10.40 3.87 -8.70
C LEU A 114 -9.00 4.33 -8.27
N GLN A 115 -8.04 3.41 -8.07
CA GLN A 115 -6.65 3.79 -7.77
C GLN A 115 -6.04 4.59 -8.91
N ALA A 116 -6.24 4.18 -10.17
CA ALA A 116 -5.75 4.89 -11.33
C ALA A 116 -6.33 6.32 -11.43
N CYS A 117 -7.63 6.48 -11.18
CA CYS A 117 -8.26 7.80 -11.12
C CYS A 117 -7.60 8.69 -10.07
N MET A 118 -7.35 8.15 -8.87
CA MET A 118 -6.77 8.91 -7.76
C MET A 118 -5.26 9.19 -7.95
N ASP A 119 -4.54 8.35 -8.68
CA ASP A 119 -3.16 8.62 -9.13
C ASP A 119 -3.10 9.65 -10.29
N GLY A 120 -4.26 10.17 -10.71
CA GLY A 120 -4.41 11.20 -11.74
C GLY A 120 -4.25 10.65 -13.15
N PHE A 121 -4.80 9.46 -13.41
CA PHE A 121 -4.87 8.85 -14.73
C PHE A 121 -6.32 8.80 -15.24
N SER A 122 -6.49 8.90 -16.56
CA SER A 122 -7.79 8.73 -17.19
C SER A 122 -8.10 7.25 -17.41
N VAL A 123 -9.14 6.74 -16.74
CA VAL A 123 -9.65 5.39 -16.97
C VAL A 123 -10.66 5.42 -18.11
N VAL A 124 -10.39 4.65 -19.16
CA VAL A 124 -11.15 4.65 -20.42
C VAL A 124 -11.35 3.22 -20.92
N LYS A 125 -12.22 3.02 -21.91
CA LYS A 125 -12.27 1.74 -22.63
C LYS A 125 -11.24 1.73 -23.76
N LEU A 126 -10.63 0.58 -24.01
CA LEU A 126 -9.61 0.45 -25.07
C LEU A 126 -10.15 0.94 -26.43
N ASN A 127 -11.39 0.59 -26.77
CA ASN A 127 -12.05 0.98 -28.01
C ASN A 127 -12.22 2.49 -28.20
N GLU A 128 -12.22 3.28 -27.13
CA GLU A 128 -12.39 4.74 -27.19
C GLU A 128 -11.10 5.44 -27.64
N VAL A 129 -9.94 4.90 -27.26
CA VAL A 129 -8.63 5.54 -27.45
C VAL A 129 -7.72 4.85 -28.48
N ILE A 130 -8.04 3.61 -28.90
CA ILE A 130 -7.17 2.79 -29.76
C ILE A 130 -6.76 3.46 -31.08
N ARG A 131 -7.58 4.39 -31.59
CA ARG A 131 -7.34 5.11 -32.84
C ARG A 131 -6.34 6.26 -32.71
N THR A 132 -6.13 6.80 -31.51
CA THR A 132 -5.32 8.01 -31.27
C THR A 132 -4.00 7.73 -30.55
N VAL A 133 -3.92 6.62 -29.82
CA VAL A 133 -2.74 6.24 -29.04
C VAL A 133 -1.53 5.94 -29.92
N ASP A 134 -0.35 6.31 -29.44
CA ASP A 134 0.94 6.04 -30.07
C ASP A 134 1.57 4.74 -29.53
N ILE A 135 1.26 4.36 -28.28
CA ILE A 135 1.83 3.18 -27.62
C ILE A 135 0.73 2.43 -26.86
N VAL A 136 0.73 1.11 -26.99
CA VAL A 136 -0.18 0.19 -26.32
C VAL A 136 0.65 -0.80 -25.52
N VAL A 137 0.43 -0.86 -24.19
CA VAL A 137 1.12 -1.79 -23.29
C VAL A 137 0.09 -2.67 -22.58
N THR A 138 0.25 -3.99 -22.64
CA THR A 138 -0.59 -4.93 -21.91
C THR A 138 0.11 -5.41 -20.62
N ALA A 139 -0.59 -5.41 -19.49
CA ALA A 139 -0.07 -5.78 -18.17
C ALA A 139 -1.14 -6.46 -17.29
N THR A 140 -1.98 -7.30 -17.91
CA THR A 140 -3.18 -7.88 -17.28
C THR A 140 -2.99 -9.31 -16.79
N GLY A 141 -2.05 -10.07 -17.38
CA GLY A 141 -1.98 -11.52 -17.20
C GLY A 141 -3.16 -12.28 -17.82
N ASN A 142 -4.01 -11.63 -18.62
CA ASN A 142 -5.21 -12.21 -19.23
C ASN A 142 -4.94 -12.63 -20.70
N LYS A 143 -5.98 -13.04 -21.42
CA LYS A 143 -5.89 -13.47 -22.81
C LYS A 143 -6.69 -12.54 -23.73
N ASN A 144 -6.14 -12.25 -24.91
CA ASN A 144 -6.79 -11.51 -25.99
C ASN A 144 -7.31 -10.13 -25.54
N VAL A 145 -6.53 -9.41 -24.74
CA VAL A 145 -6.85 -8.04 -24.34
C VAL A 145 -6.72 -7.10 -25.54
N VAL A 146 -5.68 -7.31 -26.35
CA VAL A 146 -5.52 -6.64 -27.64
C VAL A 146 -5.75 -7.67 -28.76
N THR A 147 -6.86 -7.51 -29.48
CA THR A 147 -7.31 -8.41 -30.55
C THR A 147 -6.93 -7.87 -31.93
N ARG A 148 -7.11 -8.68 -32.99
CA ARG A 148 -6.98 -8.23 -34.39
C ARG A 148 -7.80 -6.96 -34.67
N GLU A 149 -9.04 -6.93 -34.19
CA GLU A 149 -9.95 -5.79 -34.39
C GLU A 149 -9.38 -4.49 -33.79
N HIS A 150 -8.74 -4.57 -32.61
CA HIS A 150 -8.07 -3.42 -32.02
C HIS A 150 -6.88 -2.98 -32.90
N MET A 151 -6.05 -3.94 -33.33
CA MET A 151 -4.86 -3.68 -34.15
C MET A 151 -5.21 -3.10 -35.52
N ASP A 152 -6.31 -3.53 -36.14
CA ASP A 152 -6.81 -2.98 -37.41
C ASP A 152 -7.24 -1.50 -37.27
N LYS A 153 -7.67 -1.07 -36.08
CA LYS A 153 -8.07 0.33 -35.80
C LYS A 153 -6.93 1.23 -35.32
N MET A 154 -5.77 0.68 -34.98
CA MET A 154 -4.62 1.46 -34.48
C MET A 154 -4.11 2.49 -35.50
N LYS A 155 -3.49 3.55 -34.99
CA LYS A 155 -2.77 4.53 -35.81
C LYS A 155 -1.55 3.90 -36.51
N ASN A 156 -1.18 4.44 -37.67
CA ASN A 156 0.06 4.10 -38.34
C ASN A 156 1.29 4.43 -37.47
N GLY A 157 2.18 3.45 -37.29
CA GLY A 157 3.36 3.54 -36.44
C GLY A 157 3.11 3.31 -34.94
N CYS A 158 1.91 2.84 -34.56
CA CYS A 158 1.62 2.51 -33.16
C CYS A 158 2.56 1.42 -32.65
N VAL A 159 3.15 1.63 -31.48
CA VAL A 159 4.01 0.63 -30.81
C VAL A 159 3.13 -0.24 -29.92
N VAL A 160 3.29 -1.56 -30.02
CA VAL A 160 2.52 -2.54 -29.25
C VAL A 160 3.49 -3.46 -28.53
N CYS A 161 3.37 -3.56 -27.21
CA CYS A 161 4.20 -4.45 -26.41
C CYS A 161 3.45 -5.05 -25.22
N ASN A 162 3.96 -6.17 -24.74
CA ASN A 162 3.40 -6.88 -23.60
C ASN A 162 4.38 -6.87 -22.42
N MET A 163 3.89 -6.46 -21.26
CA MET A 163 4.61 -6.46 -20.00
C MET A 163 4.11 -7.54 -19.03
N GLY A 164 3.04 -8.25 -19.38
CA GLY A 164 2.60 -9.41 -18.61
C GLY A 164 3.30 -10.70 -19.03
N HIS A 165 3.19 -11.70 -18.17
CA HIS A 165 3.96 -12.95 -18.30
C HIS A 165 3.49 -13.81 -19.48
N SER A 166 2.18 -13.80 -19.76
CA SER A 166 1.61 -14.56 -20.87
C SER A 166 1.76 -13.79 -22.19
N ASN A 167 2.29 -14.44 -23.22
CA ASN A 167 2.31 -13.90 -24.58
C ASN A 167 0.90 -13.88 -25.24
N THR A 168 -0.13 -14.34 -24.54
CA THR A 168 -1.51 -14.40 -25.06
C THR A 168 -2.32 -13.13 -24.80
N GLU A 169 -1.75 -12.13 -24.13
CA GLU A 169 -2.42 -10.82 -23.93
C GLU A 169 -2.68 -10.09 -25.25
N ILE A 170 -1.78 -10.27 -26.22
CA ILE A 170 -1.90 -9.77 -27.59
C ILE A 170 -2.17 -10.95 -28.51
N ASP A 171 -3.18 -10.84 -29.35
CA ASP A 171 -3.52 -11.88 -30.33
C ASP A 171 -2.57 -11.84 -31.54
N VAL A 172 -1.32 -12.24 -31.33
CA VAL A 172 -0.28 -12.26 -32.38
C VAL A 172 -0.56 -13.33 -33.43
N ASN A 173 -1.24 -14.42 -33.06
CA ASN A 173 -1.58 -15.50 -34.00
C ASN A 173 -2.52 -15.01 -35.10
N SER A 174 -3.48 -14.13 -34.76
CA SER A 174 -4.36 -13.50 -35.75
C SER A 174 -3.66 -12.59 -36.77
N LEU A 175 -2.40 -12.22 -36.52
CA LEU A 175 -1.58 -11.43 -37.45
C LEU A 175 -0.76 -12.30 -38.42
N ARG A 176 -0.74 -13.62 -38.23
CA ARG A 176 -0.04 -14.58 -39.11
C ARG A 176 -0.92 -14.94 -40.31
N THR A 177 -1.28 -13.93 -41.09
CA THR A 177 -2.15 -14.05 -42.26
C THR A 177 -1.40 -13.60 -43.52
N PRO A 178 -1.71 -14.18 -44.70
CA PRO A 178 -0.95 -13.91 -45.94
C PRO A 178 -1.13 -12.49 -46.49
N ASP A 179 -2.16 -11.76 -46.05
CA ASP A 179 -2.40 -10.35 -46.38
C ASP A 179 -1.46 -9.38 -45.65
N LEU A 180 -0.88 -9.80 -44.51
CA LEU A 180 0.00 -8.97 -43.70
C LEU A 180 1.47 -9.25 -44.03
N THR A 181 2.21 -8.19 -44.31
CA THR A 181 3.66 -8.29 -44.51
C THR A 181 4.37 -8.08 -43.18
N TRP A 182 5.24 -9.04 -42.82
CA TRP A 182 6.09 -8.97 -41.64
C TRP A 182 7.51 -8.57 -42.04
N GLU A 183 7.97 -7.43 -41.56
CA GLU A 183 9.33 -6.95 -41.77
C GLU A 183 10.08 -6.91 -40.45
N LYS A 184 11.12 -7.73 -40.33
CA LYS A 184 11.97 -7.75 -39.13
C LYS A 184 13.01 -6.64 -39.21
N VAL A 185 12.77 -5.56 -38.48
CA VAL A 185 13.63 -4.37 -38.49
C VAL A 185 14.91 -4.58 -37.69
N ARG A 186 14.79 -5.22 -36.53
CA ARG A 186 15.93 -5.57 -35.66
C ARG A 186 15.57 -6.77 -34.77
N SER A 187 16.49 -7.19 -33.90
CA SER A 187 16.19 -8.23 -32.92
C SER A 187 14.99 -7.81 -32.07
N GLN A 188 13.94 -8.65 -32.03
CA GLN A 188 12.71 -8.46 -31.23
C GLN A 188 11.88 -7.22 -31.60
N VAL A 189 12.05 -6.67 -32.81
CA VAL A 189 11.20 -5.58 -33.31
C VAL A 189 10.75 -5.92 -34.72
N ASP A 190 9.45 -6.10 -34.87
CA ASP A 190 8.80 -6.47 -36.12
C ASP A 190 7.83 -5.36 -36.53
N HIS A 191 7.91 -4.95 -37.79
CA HIS A 191 6.86 -4.18 -38.43
C HIS A 191 5.84 -5.13 -39.03
N VAL A 192 4.58 -4.95 -38.66
CA VAL A 192 3.46 -5.64 -39.30
C VAL A 192 2.73 -4.64 -40.17
N ILE A 193 2.68 -4.89 -41.48
CA ILE A 193 2.26 -3.95 -42.51
C ILE A 193 0.97 -4.48 -43.16
N TRP A 194 -0.07 -3.65 -43.15
CA TRP A 194 -1.35 -3.89 -43.80
C TRP A 194 -1.30 -3.56 -45.30
N PRO A 195 -2.22 -4.12 -46.11
CA PRO A 195 -2.29 -3.83 -47.55
C PRO A 195 -2.48 -2.35 -47.91
N ASP A 196 -3.05 -1.56 -46.99
CA ASP A 196 -3.24 -0.11 -47.13
C ASP A 196 -1.98 0.72 -46.82
N GLY A 197 -0.87 0.06 -46.46
CA GLY A 197 0.40 0.68 -46.10
C GLY A 197 0.51 1.10 -44.63
N LYS A 198 -0.53 0.89 -43.81
CA LYS A 198 -0.43 1.07 -42.36
C LYS A 198 0.55 0.06 -41.76
N ARG A 199 1.41 0.51 -40.87
CA ARG A 199 2.32 -0.34 -40.09
C ARG A 199 2.07 -0.22 -38.59
N ILE A 200 2.25 -1.30 -37.85
CA ILE A 200 2.43 -1.26 -36.39
C ILE A 200 3.82 -1.78 -36.04
N VAL A 201 4.36 -1.33 -34.92
CA VAL A 201 5.65 -1.78 -34.38
C VAL A 201 5.36 -2.77 -33.24
N LEU A 202 5.53 -4.05 -33.50
CA LEU A 202 5.32 -5.11 -32.50
C LEU A 202 6.65 -5.45 -31.83
N LEU A 203 6.69 -5.34 -30.50
CA LEU A 203 7.86 -5.70 -29.72
C LEU A 203 7.80 -7.16 -29.26
N ALA A 204 8.93 -7.85 -29.38
CA ALA A 204 9.18 -9.22 -28.95
C ALA A 204 8.12 -10.26 -29.40
N GLU A 205 7.42 -10.00 -30.51
CA GLU A 205 6.30 -10.83 -30.98
C GLU A 205 5.24 -11.06 -29.89
N GLY A 206 4.97 -10.04 -29.06
CA GLY A 206 4.01 -10.12 -27.95
C GLY A 206 4.50 -10.89 -26.71
N ARG A 207 5.75 -11.37 -26.70
CA ARG A 207 6.38 -11.90 -25.48
C ARG A 207 6.69 -10.76 -24.50
N LEU A 208 6.96 -11.16 -23.26
CA LEU A 208 7.31 -10.27 -22.17
C LEU A 208 8.52 -9.37 -22.55
N VAL A 209 8.28 -8.06 -22.65
CA VAL A 209 9.20 -7.12 -23.29
C VAL A 209 10.40 -6.74 -22.43
N ASN A 210 10.28 -6.76 -21.10
CA ASN A 210 11.40 -6.42 -20.20
C ASN A 210 12.51 -7.47 -20.21
N LEU A 211 12.17 -8.75 -20.32
CA LEU A 211 13.15 -9.84 -20.44
C LEU A 211 13.70 -9.98 -21.84
N SER A 212 12.90 -9.62 -22.85
CA SER A 212 13.32 -9.73 -24.23
C SER A 212 14.25 -8.56 -24.59
N CYS A 213 13.80 -7.32 -24.36
CA CYS A 213 14.40 -6.11 -24.95
C CYS A 213 15.22 -5.26 -23.95
N SER A 214 15.27 -5.63 -22.67
CA SER A 214 15.90 -4.83 -21.61
C SER A 214 16.82 -5.69 -20.72
N SER A 215 17.71 -5.02 -19.98
CA SER A 215 18.50 -5.62 -18.90
C SER A 215 17.86 -5.33 -17.55
N LEU A 216 17.60 -6.37 -16.75
CA LEU A 216 16.99 -6.21 -15.44
C LEU A 216 17.97 -5.68 -14.37
N PRO A 217 17.53 -4.77 -13.48
CA PRO A 217 18.34 -4.31 -12.36
C PRO A 217 18.70 -5.46 -11.40
N SER A 218 20.00 -5.74 -11.26
CA SER A 218 20.49 -6.86 -10.43
C SER A 218 20.11 -6.74 -8.94
N PHE A 219 19.80 -5.54 -8.47
CA PHE A 219 19.35 -5.29 -7.11
C PHE A 219 17.94 -5.86 -6.86
N VAL A 220 16.99 -5.58 -7.74
CA VAL A 220 15.61 -6.09 -7.60
C VAL A 220 15.59 -7.61 -7.77
N VAL A 221 16.35 -8.13 -8.74
CA VAL A 221 16.52 -9.59 -8.92
C VAL A 221 17.12 -10.24 -7.68
N SER A 222 18.02 -9.56 -6.96
CA SER A 222 18.60 -10.07 -5.70
C SER A 222 17.54 -10.28 -4.61
N ILE A 223 16.54 -9.40 -4.53
CA ILE A 223 15.45 -9.50 -3.54
C ILE A 223 14.61 -10.76 -3.83
N THR A 224 14.16 -10.91 -5.08
CA THR A 224 13.36 -12.07 -5.51
C THR A 224 14.15 -13.38 -5.37
N ALA A 225 15.41 -13.41 -5.80
CA ALA A 225 16.27 -14.58 -5.68
C ALA A 225 16.50 -14.98 -4.21
N CYS A 226 16.71 -14.00 -3.32
CA CYS A 226 16.87 -14.27 -1.88
C CYS A 226 15.58 -14.84 -1.27
N THR A 227 14.43 -14.34 -1.68
CA THR A 227 13.11 -14.81 -1.24
C THR A 227 12.88 -16.26 -1.69
N GLN A 228 13.18 -16.58 -2.96
CA GLN A 228 13.13 -17.95 -3.48
C GLN A 228 14.11 -18.90 -2.76
N ALA A 229 15.35 -18.45 -2.52
CA ALA A 229 16.36 -19.25 -1.83
C ALA A 229 15.90 -19.61 -0.40
N LEU A 230 15.32 -18.66 0.34
CA LEU A 230 14.78 -18.91 1.67
C LEU A 230 13.56 -19.85 1.65
N ALA A 231 12.67 -19.71 0.67
CA ALA A 231 11.54 -20.64 0.49
C ALA A 231 12.04 -22.08 0.22
N LEU A 232 13.08 -22.24 -0.61
CA LEU A 232 13.69 -23.53 -0.87
C LEU A 232 14.37 -24.12 0.38
N ILE A 233 15.07 -23.30 1.16
CA ILE A 233 15.69 -23.72 2.43
C ILE A 233 14.63 -24.21 3.42
N GLU A 234 13.51 -23.49 3.52
CA GLU A 234 12.40 -23.84 4.41
C GLU A 234 11.73 -25.16 3.99
N LEU A 235 11.41 -25.34 2.70
CA LEU A 235 10.82 -26.59 2.21
C LEU A 235 11.77 -27.78 2.34
N PHE A 236 13.06 -27.59 2.06
CA PHE A 236 14.05 -28.67 2.07
C PHE A 236 14.37 -29.17 3.48
N ASN A 237 14.41 -28.28 4.47
CA ASN A 237 14.73 -28.62 5.86
C ASN A 237 13.49 -28.84 6.75
N ALA A 238 12.29 -28.68 6.20
CA ALA A 238 11.06 -28.90 6.95
C ALA A 238 10.97 -30.35 7.46
N PRO A 239 10.58 -30.57 8.74
CA PRO A 239 10.34 -31.91 9.23
C PRO A 239 9.18 -32.57 8.47
N SER A 240 9.27 -33.88 8.28
CA SER A 240 8.25 -34.68 7.60
C SER A 240 6.86 -34.43 8.18
N GLY A 241 5.89 -34.11 7.31
CA GLY A 241 4.52 -33.84 7.70
C GLY A 241 4.20 -32.38 8.06
N ARG A 242 5.18 -31.47 8.09
CA ARG A 242 4.94 -30.03 8.30
C ARG A 242 4.11 -29.40 7.18
N TYR A 243 4.43 -29.74 5.93
CA TYR A 243 3.71 -29.26 4.75
C TYR A 243 2.95 -30.40 4.09
N LYS A 244 1.65 -30.21 3.90
CA LYS A 244 0.77 -31.05 3.07
C LYS A 244 0.81 -30.57 1.61
N SER A 245 0.25 -31.34 0.68
CA SER A 245 0.14 -30.97 -0.74
C SER A 245 -0.84 -29.79 -0.93
N ASP A 246 -0.34 -28.59 -0.70
CA ASP A 246 -1.07 -27.32 -0.77
C ASP A 246 -0.11 -26.16 -1.08
N VAL A 247 -0.66 -24.98 -1.33
CA VAL A 247 0.07 -23.74 -1.60
C VAL A 247 0.17 -22.89 -0.33
N TYR A 248 1.39 -22.64 0.14
CA TYR A 248 1.67 -21.90 1.37
C TYR A 248 2.19 -20.50 1.05
N LEU A 249 1.82 -19.53 1.88
CA LEU A 249 2.40 -18.19 1.84
C LEU A 249 3.75 -18.18 2.56
N LEU A 250 4.68 -17.38 2.07
CA LEU A 250 5.95 -17.18 2.76
C LEU A 250 5.71 -16.42 4.09
N PRO A 251 6.27 -16.88 5.22
CA PRO A 251 6.13 -16.17 6.49
C PRO A 251 6.64 -14.73 6.41
N LYS A 252 5.87 -13.75 6.91
CA LYS A 252 6.26 -12.32 6.89
C LYS A 252 7.61 -12.03 7.56
N LYS A 253 7.97 -12.81 8.59
CA LYS A 253 9.29 -12.68 9.23
C LYS A 253 10.44 -12.96 8.25
N MET A 254 10.23 -13.85 7.28
CA MET A 254 11.20 -14.11 6.22
C MET A 254 11.24 -12.96 5.21
N ASP A 255 10.09 -12.35 4.86
CA ASP A 255 10.05 -11.13 4.03
C ASP A 255 10.82 -9.97 4.68
N GLU A 256 10.55 -9.71 5.96
CA GLU A 256 11.26 -8.68 6.74
C GLU A 256 12.75 -8.98 6.83
N TYR A 257 13.12 -10.26 6.95
CA TYR A 257 14.52 -10.68 6.93
C TYR A 257 15.18 -10.40 5.58
N VAL A 258 14.54 -10.74 4.46
CA VAL A 258 15.04 -10.41 3.12
C VAL A 258 15.22 -8.91 2.96
N ALA A 259 14.25 -8.10 3.38
CA ALA A 259 14.37 -6.64 3.34
C ALA A 259 15.59 -6.17 4.16
N SER A 260 15.77 -6.69 5.38
CA SER A 260 16.89 -6.33 6.26
C SER A 260 18.27 -6.63 5.67
N LEU A 261 18.40 -7.65 4.83
CA LEU A 261 19.65 -7.99 4.13
C LEU A 261 20.03 -6.97 3.05
N HIS A 262 19.06 -6.21 2.53
CA HIS A 262 19.28 -5.28 1.42
C HIS A 262 19.48 -3.83 1.87
N LEU A 263 18.89 -3.43 3.02
CA LEU A 263 18.98 -2.07 3.57
C LEU A 263 20.40 -1.52 3.73
N PRO A 264 21.43 -2.30 4.15
CA PRO A 264 22.80 -1.78 4.28
C PRO A 264 23.39 -1.24 2.97
N THR A 265 22.85 -1.66 1.81
CA THR A 265 23.27 -1.14 0.49
C THR A 265 22.94 0.33 0.30
N PHE A 266 21.95 0.84 1.04
CA PHE A 266 21.50 2.23 1.00
C PHE A 266 21.91 3.04 2.24
N ASP A 267 22.81 2.49 3.07
CA ASP A 267 23.13 3.06 4.39
C ASP A 267 21.87 3.27 5.26
N ALA A 268 20.84 2.44 5.04
CA ALA A 268 19.60 2.54 5.78
C ALA A 268 19.74 1.89 7.15
N HIS A 269 19.43 2.66 8.19
CA HIS A 269 19.43 2.19 9.57
C HIS A 269 18.00 2.14 10.12
N LEU A 270 17.62 1.01 10.72
CA LEU A 270 16.28 0.84 11.30
C LEU A 270 16.23 1.35 12.74
N THR A 271 15.09 1.94 13.12
CA THR A 271 14.77 2.26 14.53
C THR A 271 14.31 1.00 15.25
N GLU A 272 14.75 0.82 16.48
CA GLU A 272 14.37 -0.32 17.33
C GLU A 272 13.23 0.06 18.28
N LEU A 273 12.30 -0.87 18.50
CA LEU A 273 11.22 -0.70 19.48
C LEU A 273 11.78 -0.82 20.91
N SER A 274 11.42 0.13 21.78
CA SER A 274 11.60 -0.01 23.23
C SER A 274 10.66 -1.10 23.81
N ASP A 275 10.95 -1.57 25.03
CA ASP A 275 10.09 -2.57 25.69
C ASP A 275 8.67 -2.07 25.94
N GLU A 276 8.54 -0.78 26.28
CA GLU A 276 7.23 -0.16 26.48
C GLU A 276 6.44 -0.10 25.17
N GLN A 277 7.07 0.28 24.05
CA GLN A 277 6.42 0.31 22.73
C GLN A 277 6.00 -1.09 22.26
N ALA A 278 6.89 -2.08 22.40
CA ALA A 278 6.58 -3.46 22.04
C ALA A 278 5.38 -4.00 22.84
N LYS A 279 5.35 -3.72 24.15
CA LYS A 279 4.22 -4.10 25.02
C LYS A 279 2.94 -3.37 24.67
N TYR A 280 3.01 -2.07 24.36
CA TYR A 280 1.87 -1.26 23.98
C TYR A 280 1.22 -1.76 22.68
N MET A 281 2.03 -2.04 21.65
CA MET A 281 1.55 -2.58 20.38
C MET A 281 1.17 -4.06 20.44
N GLY A 282 1.61 -4.78 21.47
CA GLY A 282 1.49 -6.24 21.54
C GLY A 282 2.35 -6.96 20.49
N LEU A 283 3.51 -6.41 20.14
CA LEU A 283 4.43 -6.93 19.12
C LEU A 283 5.75 -7.40 19.73
N ASN A 284 6.44 -8.30 19.02
CA ASN A 284 7.82 -8.66 19.34
C ASN A 284 8.78 -7.64 18.69
N LYS A 285 9.84 -7.22 19.41
CA LYS A 285 10.89 -6.33 18.89
C LYS A 285 11.57 -6.88 17.63
N ALA A 286 11.60 -8.20 17.46
CA ALA A 286 12.19 -8.88 16.31
C ALA A 286 11.16 -9.21 15.20
N GLY A 287 9.96 -8.62 15.27
CA GLY A 287 8.88 -8.85 14.31
C GLY A 287 8.13 -10.19 14.49
N PRO A 288 7.14 -10.49 13.64
CA PRO A 288 6.70 -9.66 12.50
C PRO A 288 6.07 -8.34 12.95
N PHE A 289 6.41 -7.24 12.26
CA PHE A 289 5.97 -5.89 12.61
C PHE A 289 4.57 -5.54 12.09
N LYS A 290 4.03 -6.37 11.18
CA LYS A 290 2.70 -6.23 10.61
C LYS A 290 1.99 -7.59 10.53
N PRO A 291 0.66 -7.61 10.71
CA PRO A 291 -0.13 -8.84 10.61
C PRO A 291 -0.15 -9.38 9.18
N SER A 292 -0.48 -10.67 9.02
CA SER A 292 -0.42 -11.42 7.75
C SER A 292 -1.21 -10.79 6.60
N TYR A 293 -2.32 -10.12 6.88
CA TYR A 293 -3.20 -9.48 5.91
C TYR A 293 -2.78 -8.05 5.50
N TYR A 294 -1.77 -7.46 6.14
CA TYR A 294 -1.38 -6.06 5.88
C TYR A 294 -0.75 -5.86 4.48
N SER A 295 -1.29 -4.90 3.72
CA SER A 295 -0.77 -4.46 2.41
C SER A 295 0.08 -3.20 2.55
N MET A 296 1.34 -3.23 2.12
CA MET A 296 2.26 -2.07 2.18
C MET A 296 2.20 -1.23 0.90
N ASP A 297 2.12 0.09 1.03
CA ASP A 297 2.41 1.04 -0.05
C ASP A 297 3.64 1.90 0.29
N GLY A 298 4.37 2.31 -0.75
CA GLY A 298 5.77 2.72 -0.66
C GLY A 298 6.02 4.04 0.07
N PHE A 299 6.94 4.00 1.03
CA PHE A 299 7.55 5.17 1.67
C PHE A 299 9.06 4.95 1.81
N SER A 300 9.82 6.03 1.71
CA SER A 300 11.26 6.02 2.02
C SER A 300 11.44 5.95 3.54
N VAL A 301 12.19 4.96 4.03
CA VAL A 301 12.42 4.74 5.47
C VAL A 301 13.78 5.31 5.86
N VAL A 302 13.78 6.26 6.78
CA VAL A 302 14.97 6.90 7.36
C VAL A 302 14.77 7.01 8.88
N LYS A 303 15.84 7.01 9.68
CA LYS A 303 15.66 7.22 11.13
C LYS A 303 15.22 8.65 11.37
N LEU A 304 14.17 8.83 12.18
CA LEU A 304 13.72 10.14 12.62
C LEU A 304 14.91 10.97 13.15
N ASN A 305 15.75 10.38 14.01
CA ASN A 305 16.93 11.05 14.58
C ASN A 305 17.98 11.52 13.55
N GLU A 306 18.06 10.89 12.38
CA GLU A 306 19.02 11.28 11.32
C GLU A 306 18.50 12.46 10.50
N VAL A 307 17.17 12.53 10.30
CA VAL A 307 16.54 13.57 9.45
C VAL A 307 15.88 14.70 10.22
N ILE A 308 15.70 14.58 11.55
CA ILE A 308 14.97 15.55 12.39
C ILE A 308 15.55 16.98 12.28
N ARG A 309 16.83 17.10 11.96
CA ARG A 309 17.54 18.38 11.81
C ARG A 309 17.28 19.07 10.46
N THR A 310 16.90 18.32 9.43
CA THR A 310 16.82 18.81 8.04
C THR A 310 15.38 18.98 7.56
N VAL A 311 14.43 18.26 8.14
CA VAL A 311 13.02 18.25 7.72
C VAL A 311 12.26 19.53 8.10
N ASP A 312 11.46 20.05 7.17
CA ASP A 312 10.57 21.21 7.37
C ASP A 312 9.29 20.83 8.09
N ILE A 313 8.79 19.62 7.87
CA ILE A 313 7.50 19.14 8.36
C ILE A 313 7.68 17.73 8.92
N VAL A 314 7.17 17.51 10.13
CA VAL A 314 7.17 16.23 10.83
C VAL A 314 5.73 15.81 11.11
N VAL A 315 5.31 14.72 10.46
CA VAL A 315 3.98 14.15 10.60
C VAL A 315 4.10 12.80 11.30
N THR A 316 3.45 12.63 12.44
CA THR A 316 3.36 11.33 13.13
C THR A 316 2.08 10.62 12.70
N ALA A 317 2.17 9.41 12.17
CA ALA A 317 1.01 8.60 11.76
C ALA A 317 1.16 7.12 12.16
N THR A 318 1.85 6.87 13.26
CA THR A 318 2.40 5.54 13.59
C THR A 318 1.50 4.72 14.52
N GLY A 319 0.58 5.37 15.22
CA GLY A 319 -0.17 4.83 16.35
C GLY A 319 0.65 4.68 17.64
N ASN A 320 1.93 5.09 17.66
CA ASN A 320 2.83 4.87 18.79
C ASN A 320 2.90 6.08 19.72
N LYS A 321 3.06 5.83 21.03
CA LYS A 321 3.27 6.88 22.02
C LYS A 321 4.68 7.49 21.92
N ASN A 322 4.80 8.80 22.10
CA ASN A 322 6.06 9.53 22.22
C ASN A 322 7.02 9.32 21.02
N VAL A 323 6.46 9.32 19.80
CA VAL A 323 7.23 9.24 18.55
C VAL A 323 8.07 10.50 18.38
N VAL A 324 7.46 11.66 18.63
CA VAL A 324 8.15 12.94 18.70
C VAL A 324 8.17 13.37 20.16
N THR A 325 9.37 13.36 20.75
CA THR A 325 9.62 13.82 22.12
C THR A 325 10.19 15.24 22.10
N ARG A 326 10.25 15.86 23.28
CA ARG A 326 10.99 17.13 23.46
C ARG A 326 12.42 17.06 22.94
N GLU A 327 13.14 15.96 23.19
CA GLU A 327 14.51 15.77 22.70
C GLU A 327 14.60 15.82 21.16
N HIS A 328 13.57 15.30 20.47
CA HIS A 328 13.48 15.41 19.02
C HIS A 328 13.23 16.87 18.60
N MET A 329 12.33 17.58 19.27
CA MET A 329 12.04 19.00 18.99
C MET A 329 13.21 19.94 19.32
N ASP A 330 14.05 19.58 20.29
CA ASP A 330 15.28 20.28 20.61
C ASP A 330 16.25 20.30 19.42
N LYS A 331 16.26 19.21 18.62
CA LYS A 331 17.11 19.04 17.44
C LYS A 331 16.48 19.56 16.13
N MET A 332 15.20 19.91 16.12
CA MET A 332 14.52 20.43 14.93
C MET A 332 15.01 21.82 14.55
N LYS A 333 14.92 22.16 13.26
CA LYS A 333 15.20 23.51 12.79
C LYS A 333 14.10 24.50 13.17
N ASN A 334 14.46 25.78 13.24
CA ASN A 334 13.50 26.86 13.45
C ASN A 334 12.44 26.89 12.34
N GLY A 335 11.17 27.02 12.74
CA GLY A 335 10.02 27.02 11.83
C GLY A 335 9.53 25.62 11.43
N CYS A 336 10.07 24.56 12.02
CA CYS A 336 9.61 23.20 11.74
C CYS A 336 8.14 23.01 12.19
N VAL A 337 7.33 22.43 11.30
CA VAL A 337 5.91 22.15 11.56
C VAL A 337 5.77 20.72 12.07
N VAL A 338 5.10 20.54 13.20
CA VAL A 338 4.86 19.22 13.80
C VAL A 338 3.36 18.99 13.92
N CYS A 339 2.90 17.85 13.40
CA CYS A 339 1.49 17.47 13.50
C CYS A 339 1.29 15.96 13.66
N ASN A 340 0.19 15.60 14.31
CA ASN A 340 -0.19 14.22 14.55
C ASN A 340 -1.37 13.82 13.65
N MET A 341 -1.12 12.94 12.70
CA MET A 341 -2.10 12.36 11.77
C MET A 341 -2.38 10.88 12.06
N GLY A 342 -1.89 10.36 13.17
CA GLY A 342 -2.12 8.96 13.55
C GLY A 342 -3.45 8.74 14.26
N HIS A 343 -3.57 7.67 15.03
CA HIS A 343 -4.85 7.25 15.63
C HIS A 343 -4.93 7.53 17.15
N SER A 344 -3.90 8.18 17.73
CA SER A 344 -3.86 8.51 19.17
C SER A 344 -3.33 9.92 19.41
N ASN A 345 -3.87 10.62 20.41
CA ASN A 345 -3.35 11.92 20.88
C ASN A 345 -1.97 11.83 21.56
N THR A 346 -1.39 10.63 21.67
CA THR A 346 -0.16 10.38 22.43
C THR A 346 1.10 10.28 21.58
N GLU A 347 1.04 10.45 20.25
CA GLU A 347 2.22 10.33 19.38
C GLU A 347 3.23 11.46 19.55
N ILE A 348 2.74 12.63 19.93
CA ILE A 348 3.56 13.79 20.26
C ILE A 348 3.52 13.96 21.78
N ASP A 349 4.69 14.01 22.42
CA ASP A 349 4.79 14.24 23.85
C ASP A 349 4.62 15.73 24.18
N VAL A 350 3.38 16.19 24.21
CA VAL A 350 3.03 17.59 24.48
C VAL A 350 3.22 17.93 25.96
N ASN A 351 3.11 16.96 26.85
CA ASN A 351 3.22 17.18 28.29
C ASN A 351 4.63 17.63 28.68
N SER A 352 5.68 17.08 28.04
CA SER A 352 7.06 17.53 28.27
C SER A 352 7.37 18.93 27.73
N LEU A 353 6.45 19.53 26.94
CA LEU A 353 6.54 20.90 26.42
C LEU A 353 5.79 21.93 27.29
N ARG A 354 5.01 21.48 28.29
CA ARG A 354 4.31 22.36 29.24
C ARG A 354 5.23 22.74 30.41
N THR A 355 6.37 23.34 30.08
CA THR A 355 7.37 23.78 31.06
C THR A 355 7.55 25.29 31.05
N PRO A 356 7.97 25.92 32.18
CA PRO A 356 8.02 27.38 32.30
C PRO A 356 9.02 28.08 31.37
N ASP A 357 10.00 27.33 30.85
CA ASP A 357 11.05 27.79 29.95
C ASP A 357 10.60 27.90 28.49
N LEU A 358 9.45 27.32 28.13
CA LEU A 358 8.89 27.37 26.78
C LEU A 358 7.72 28.34 26.72
N THR A 359 7.76 29.26 25.77
CA THR A 359 6.67 30.21 25.56
C THR A 359 5.70 29.67 24.52
N TRP A 360 4.41 29.65 24.85
CA TRP A 360 3.34 29.24 23.95
C TRP A 360 2.61 30.47 23.40
N GLU A 361 2.69 30.67 22.10
CA GLU A 361 1.98 31.73 21.39
C GLU A 361 0.90 31.12 20.49
N LYS A 362 -0.37 31.40 20.78
CA LYS A 362 -1.48 30.93 19.96
C LYS A 362 -1.67 31.85 18.77
N VAL A 363 -1.33 31.38 17.57
CA VAL A 363 -1.34 32.19 16.35
C VAL A 363 -2.71 32.21 15.69
N ARG A 364 -3.35 31.04 15.58
CA ARG A 364 -4.72 30.88 15.07
C ARG A 364 -5.36 29.60 15.63
N SER A 365 -6.63 29.36 15.33
CA SER A 365 -7.30 28.12 15.77
C SER A 365 -6.50 26.89 15.33
N GLN A 366 -6.12 26.04 16.30
CA GLN A 366 -5.33 24.81 16.10
C GLN A 366 -3.89 25.02 15.58
N VAL A 367 -3.32 26.21 15.71
CA VAL A 367 -1.91 26.46 15.39
C VAL A 367 -1.26 27.24 16.52
N ASP A 368 -0.32 26.58 17.18
CA ASP A 368 0.44 27.13 18.30
C ASP A 368 1.92 27.22 17.92
N HIS A 369 2.56 28.33 18.25
CA HIS A 369 4.01 28.43 18.24
C HIS A 369 4.53 28.08 19.63
N VAL A 370 5.40 27.06 19.69
CA VAL A 370 6.19 26.75 20.88
C VAL A 370 7.58 27.36 20.67
N ILE A 371 7.93 28.32 21.53
CA ILE A 371 9.14 29.14 21.40
C ILE A 371 10.13 28.73 22.50
N TRP A 372 11.33 28.33 22.07
CA TRP A 372 12.46 28.00 22.95
C TRP A 372 13.19 29.27 23.43
N PRO A 373 13.96 29.19 24.52
CA PRO A 373 14.72 30.33 25.06
C PRO A 373 15.72 30.95 24.08
N ASP A 374 16.20 30.17 23.12
CA ASP A 374 17.12 30.62 22.06
C ASP A 374 16.41 31.32 20.88
N GLY A 375 15.09 31.48 20.97
CA GLY A 375 14.25 32.10 19.94
C GLY A 375 13.80 31.12 18.85
N LYS A 376 14.18 29.84 18.90
CA LYS A 376 13.69 28.81 17.98
C LYS A 376 12.20 28.59 18.18
N ARG A 377 11.45 28.57 17.08
CA ARG A 377 10.00 28.39 17.03
C ARG A 377 9.67 27.05 16.38
N ILE A 378 8.77 26.30 17.00
CA ILE A 378 8.18 25.10 16.42
C ILE A 378 6.69 25.36 16.25
N VAL A 379 6.17 25.10 15.05
CA VAL A 379 4.74 25.25 14.75
C VAL A 379 4.06 23.93 15.09
N LEU A 380 3.27 23.90 16.15
CA LEU A 380 2.54 22.72 16.59
C LEU A 380 1.08 22.83 16.16
N LEU A 381 0.61 21.85 15.39
CA LEU A 381 -0.80 21.78 14.99
C LEU A 381 -1.63 21.10 16.07
N ALA A 382 -2.81 21.67 16.36
CA ALA A 382 -3.82 21.17 17.28
C ALA A 382 -3.29 20.76 18.67
N GLU A 383 -2.31 21.49 19.21
CA GLU A 383 -1.62 21.14 20.46
C GLU A 383 -1.10 19.68 20.48
N GLY A 384 -0.64 19.16 19.32
CA GLY A 384 -0.13 17.79 19.17
C GLY A 384 -1.19 16.69 19.18
N ARG A 385 -2.47 17.06 19.23
CA ARG A 385 -3.61 16.16 19.10
C ARG A 385 -3.83 15.77 17.65
N LEU A 386 -4.67 14.75 17.49
CA LEU A 386 -5.06 14.19 16.21
C LEU A 386 -5.65 15.25 15.28
N VAL A 387 -5.02 15.43 14.13
CA VAL A 387 -5.37 16.42 13.10
C VAL A 387 -6.34 15.81 12.07
N ASN A 388 -6.37 14.47 11.94
CA ASN A 388 -7.23 13.75 11.00
C ASN A 388 -8.37 12.98 11.69
N LEU A 389 -9.58 13.53 11.68
CA LEU A 389 -10.79 12.72 11.90
C LEU A 389 -11.77 13.01 10.76
N SER A 390 -11.78 12.11 9.79
CA SER A 390 -12.91 11.85 8.90
C SER A 390 -13.85 10.88 9.56
N CYS A 391 -14.98 11.40 10.03
CA CYS A 391 -16.23 10.76 9.67
C CYS A 391 -16.98 11.82 8.86
N SER A 392 -16.76 11.82 7.54
CA SER A 392 -17.53 12.66 6.63
C SER A 392 -18.91 12.04 6.46
N SER A 393 -19.91 12.67 7.09
CA SER A 393 -21.29 12.79 6.60
C SER A 393 -21.87 11.55 5.91
N LEU A 394 -22.51 10.67 6.68
CA LEU A 394 -23.57 9.80 6.18
C LEU A 394 -24.92 10.48 6.49
N PRO A 395 -25.56 11.17 5.54
CA PRO A 395 -26.78 11.94 5.80
C PRO A 395 -28.05 11.07 5.99
N SER A 396 -27.90 9.74 6.02
CA SER A 396 -29.05 8.84 5.80
C SER A 396 -29.16 7.68 6.80
N PHE A 397 -28.26 7.58 7.79
CA PHE A 397 -28.32 6.52 8.79
C PHE A 397 -28.50 7.10 10.20
N VAL A 398 -29.52 6.61 10.89
CA VAL A 398 -29.86 6.96 12.28
C VAL A 398 -28.77 6.42 13.21
N VAL A 399 -27.74 7.23 13.49
CA VAL A 399 -26.65 6.91 14.42
C VAL A 399 -26.67 7.95 15.55
N SER A 400 -26.88 7.52 16.80
CA SER A 400 -26.52 8.34 17.96
C SER A 400 -25.01 8.35 18.05
N ILE A 401 -24.41 9.50 17.80
CA ILE A 401 -22.97 9.65 17.75
C ILE A 401 -22.45 9.97 19.16
N THR A 402 -21.61 9.08 19.70
CA THR A 402 -20.57 9.48 20.67
C THR A 402 -19.33 9.73 19.84
N ALA A 403 -19.07 10.98 19.51
CA ALA A 403 -17.94 11.30 18.66
C ALA A 403 -16.83 11.94 19.46
N CYS A 404 -15.67 11.30 19.41
CA CYS A 404 -14.38 11.96 19.52
C CYS A 404 -14.10 12.89 18.30
N THR A 405 -15.12 13.24 17.50
CA THR A 405 -14.96 14.02 16.26
C THR A 405 -14.85 15.49 16.60
N GLN A 406 -13.62 16.00 16.47
CA GLN A 406 -13.31 17.43 16.59
C GLN A 406 -13.85 18.28 15.42
N LYS A 407 -14.82 17.78 14.63
CA LYS A 407 -15.44 18.51 13.52
C LYS A 407 -16.89 18.90 13.87
N PRO A 408 -17.18 20.19 14.10
CA PRO A 408 -18.50 20.66 14.54
C PRO A 408 -19.62 20.44 13.51
N ASN A 409 -19.30 20.32 12.21
CA ASN A 409 -20.32 20.37 11.15
C ASN A 409 -21.18 19.09 11.03
N GLY A 410 -20.64 17.90 11.33
CA GLY A 410 -21.39 16.64 11.23
C GLY A 410 -22.37 16.44 12.38
N SER A 411 -21.91 16.72 13.60
CA SER A 411 -22.72 16.61 14.83
C SER A 411 -23.83 17.65 14.88
N ALA A 412 -23.59 18.87 14.39
CA ALA A 412 -24.60 19.92 14.31
C ALA A 412 -25.73 19.58 13.32
N ALA A 413 -25.38 19.03 12.15
CA ALA A 413 -26.37 18.62 11.14
C ALA A 413 -27.29 17.49 11.63
N LEU A 414 -26.78 16.54 12.41
CA LEU A 414 -27.58 15.44 12.97
C LEU A 414 -28.49 15.91 14.11
N ALA A 415 -28.01 16.84 14.94
CA ALA A 415 -28.82 17.46 15.99
C ALA A 415 -29.98 18.27 15.40
N GLU A 416 -29.78 18.93 14.26
CA GLU A 416 -30.81 19.70 13.55
C GLU A 416 -31.94 18.81 13.00
N VAL A 417 -31.64 17.54 12.69
CA VAL A 417 -32.61 16.53 12.25
C VAL A 417 -33.26 15.79 13.45
N GLY A 418 -32.94 16.21 14.68
CA GLY A 418 -33.54 15.67 15.92
C GLY A 418 -32.92 14.37 16.41
N LEU A 419 -31.72 14.00 15.95
CA LEU A 419 -30.99 12.86 16.48
C LEU A 419 -30.24 13.24 17.76
N PRO A 420 -30.23 12.38 18.80
CA PRO A 420 -29.50 12.66 20.02
C PRO A 420 -27.98 12.61 19.76
N VAL A 421 -27.29 13.67 20.14
CA VAL A 421 -25.84 13.83 19.99
C VAL A 421 -25.25 14.08 21.37
N PHE A 422 -24.29 13.24 21.76
CA PHE A 422 -23.57 13.35 23.03
C PHE A 422 -22.08 13.52 22.73
N ALA A 423 -21.71 14.71 22.22
CA ALA A 423 -20.34 15.08 21.90
C ALA A 423 -20.23 16.61 21.70
N TRP A 424 -19.10 17.20 22.08
CA TRP A 424 -18.79 18.60 21.78
C TRP A 424 -17.28 18.83 21.67
N ARG A 425 -16.89 19.97 21.09
CA ARG A 425 -15.48 20.32 20.93
C ARG A 425 -14.85 20.68 22.28
N GLY A 426 -13.75 20.01 22.63
CA GLY A 426 -12.99 20.31 23.85
C GLY A 426 -13.46 19.55 25.09
N GLU A 427 -14.15 18.43 24.92
CA GLU A 427 -14.53 17.53 26.02
C GLU A 427 -13.32 17.07 26.85
N THR A 428 -13.54 16.89 28.16
CA THR A 428 -12.57 16.25 29.05
C THR A 428 -12.67 14.72 28.95
N GLU A 429 -11.71 13.98 29.53
CA GLU A 429 -11.78 12.51 29.58
C GLU A 429 -13.01 12.02 30.36
N GLU A 430 -13.40 12.72 31.42
CA GLU A 430 -14.61 12.40 32.19
C GLU A 430 -15.87 12.61 31.36
N ASP A 431 -15.93 13.71 30.60
CA ASP A 431 -17.03 14.00 29.69
C ASP A 431 -17.16 12.94 28.58
N PHE A 432 -16.04 12.48 28.04
CA PHE A 432 -16.00 11.43 27.01
C PHE A 432 -16.68 10.13 27.49
N TRP A 433 -16.32 9.65 28.69
CA TRP A 433 -16.95 8.45 29.25
C TRP A 433 -18.43 8.68 29.62
N TRP A 434 -18.79 9.88 30.07
CA TRP A 434 -20.17 10.27 30.31
C TRP A 434 -21.01 10.24 29.02
N CYS A 435 -20.45 10.72 27.91
CA CYS A 435 -21.07 10.69 26.60
C CYS A 435 -21.35 9.24 26.15
N ILE A 436 -20.39 8.33 26.32
CA ILE A 436 -20.59 6.90 26.03
C ILE A 436 -21.71 6.32 26.90
N ASP A 437 -21.72 6.62 28.20
CA ASP A 437 -22.75 6.17 29.13
C ASP A 437 -24.16 6.67 28.74
N LYS A 438 -24.27 7.91 28.29
CA LYS A 438 -25.54 8.51 27.85
C LYS A 438 -26.03 7.90 26.55
N CYS A 439 -25.15 7.66 25.58
CA CYS A 439 -25.47 6.91 24.38
C CYS A 439 -25.97 5.52 24.74
N VAL A 440 -25.25 4.75 25.56
CA VAL A 440 -25.63 3.37 25.86
C VAL A 440 -26.97 3.29 26.60
N ASN A 441 -27.21 4.13 27.62
CA ASN A 441 -28.44 4.05 28.42
C ASN A 441 -29.66 4.69 27.73
N SER A 442 -29.47 5.80 27.02
CA SER A 442 -30.59 6.59 26.48
C SER A 442 -30.96 6.11 25.07
N TRP A 443 -29.96 5.78 24.25
CA TRP A 443 -30.16 5.33 22.87
C TRP A 443 -30.30 3.81 22.74
N GLN A 444 -29.70 3.05 23.66
CA GLN A 444 -29.68 1.58 23.61
C GLN A 444 -29.22 1.04 22.25
N PRO A 445 -27.94 1.28 21.88
CA PRO A 445 -27.44 0.94 20.56
C PRO A 445 -27.58 -0.56 20.29
N ASN A 446 -28.05 -0.90 19.10
CA ASN A 446 -28.13 -2.28 18.62
C ASN A 446 -26.96 -2.66 17.68
N MET A 447 -26.06 -1.72 17.38
CA MET A 447 -24.84 -1.90 16.61
C MET A 447 -23.79 -0.88 17.09
N ILE A 448 -22.50 -1.20 16.91
CA ILE A 448 -21.37 -0.28 17.18
C ILE A 448 -20.64 -0.04 15.86
N LEU A 449 -20.28 1.22 15.59
CA LEU A 449 -19.55 1.65 14.40
C LEU A 449 -18.35 2.51 14.82
N ASP A 450 -17.17 2.12 14.34
CA ASP A 450 -15.89 2.86 14.42
C ASP A 450 -15.65 3.53 15.78
N ASP A 451 -15.50 2.72 16.83
CA ASP A 451 -15.44 3.19 18.20
C ASP A 451 -14.02 3.22 18.78
N GLY A 452 -12.99 2.91 17.98
CA GLY A 452 -11.62 2.81 18.45
C GLY A 452 -11.37 1.64 19.41
N GLY A 453 -12.40 0.81 19.67
CA GLY A 453 -12.48 -0.20 20.71
C GLY A 453 -12.83 0.34 22.11
N ASP A 454 -13.23 1.60 22.27
CA ASP A 454 -13.54 2.20 23.57
C ASP A 454 -14.99 1.95 24.01
N ALA A 455 -15.98 2.16 23.14
CA ALA A 455 -17.38 1.88 23.46
C ALA A 455 -17.62 0.38 23.68
N THR A 456 -16.95 -0.46 22.89
CA THR A 456 -16.93 -1.92 22.98
C THR A 456 -16.39 -2.36 24.33
N HIS A 457 -15.24 -1.82 24.74
CA HIS A 457 -14.66 -2.12 26.06
C HIS A 457 -15.58 -1.67 27.19
N TRP A 458 -16.15 -0.47 27.08
CA TRP A 458 -17.01 0.11 28.09
C TRP A 458 -18.32 -0.64 28.26
N MET A 459 -18.99 -1.00 27.16
CA MET A 459 -20.21 -1.82 27.16
C MET A 459 -19.95 -3.23 27.70
N LEU A 460 -18.83 -3.87 27.33
CA LEU A 460 -18.44 -5.16 27.90
C LEU A 460 -18.24 -5.09 29.42
N LYS A 461 -17.65 -4.00 29.92
CA LYS A 461 -17.33 -3.81 31.34
C LYS A 461 -18.56 -3.45 32.17
N LYS A 462 -19.40 -2.53 31.69
CA LYS A 462 -20.47 -1.89 32.48
C LYS A 462 -21.87 -2.33 32.09
N TYR A 463 -22.08 -2.75 30.84
CA TYR A 463 -23.40 -3.12 30.30
C TYR A 463 -23.39 -4.48 29.57
N PRO A 464 -22.93 -5.56 30.22
CA PRO A 464 -22.73 -6.86 29.55
C PRO A 464 -24.02 -7.45 28.96
N THR A 465 -25.18 -7.18 29.55
CA THR A 465 -26.48 -7.64 29.05
C THR A 465 -26.87 -6.93 27.76
N MET A 466 -26.69 -5.61 27.67
CA MET A 466 -26.94 -4.85 26.45
C MET A 466 -25.92 -5.18 25.36
N PHE A 467 -24.65 -5.39 25.74
CA PHE A 467 -23.62 -5.80 24.79
C PHE A 467 -23.94 -7.16 24.14
N LYS A 468 -24.58 -8.10 24.83
CA LYS A 468 -25.04 -9.36 24.20
C LYS A 468 -26.21 -9.18 23.23
N ALA A 469 -26.95 -8.07 23.34
CA ALA A 469 -28.12 -7.79 22.52
C ALA A 469 -27.76 -7.02 21.22
N ILE A 470 -26.53 -6.52 21.09
CA ILE A 470 -26.12 -5.83 19.86
C ILE A 470 -25.92 -6.84 18.72
N LYS A 471 -26.32 -6.45 17.52
CA LYS A 471 -26.27 -7.27 16.31
C LYS A 471 -24.86 -7.42 15.76
N GLY A 472 -23.99 -6.45 16.00
CA GLY A 472 -22.59 -6.53 15.60
C GLY A 472 -21.83 -5.21 15.69
N ILE A 473 -20.54 -5.31 15.43
CA ILE A 473 -19.57 -4.22 15.50
C ILE A 473 -18.91 -4.07 14.13
N VAL A 474 -18.73 -2.85 13.67
CA VAL A 474 -17.95 -2.53 12.46
C VAL A 474 -16.82 -1.61 12.91
N GLU A 475 -15.56 -2.02 12.74
CA GLU A 475 -14.42 -1.30 13.29
C GLU A 475 -13.37 -0.99 12.22
N GLU A 476 -12.94 0.27 12.18
CA GLU A 476 -12.05 0.81 11.16
C GLU A 476 -10.66 1.15 11.69
N SER A 477 -10.49 1.37 13.00
CA SER A 477 -9.18 1.68 13.56
C SER A 477 -8.35 0.41 13.81
N LEU A 478 -7.05 0.49 13.55
CA LEU A 478 -6.11 -0.61 13.82
C LEU A 478 -6.14 -1.05 15.30
N THR A 479 -6.25 -0.08 16.21
CA THR A 479 -6.31 -0.30 17.66
C THR A 479 -7.60 -0.98 18.09
N GLY A 480 -8.74 -0.55 17.56
CA GLY A 480 -10.04 -1.18 17.83
C GLY A 480 -10.08 -2.62 17.30
N VAL A 481 -9.62 -2.83 16.07
CA VAL A 481 -9.49 -4.18 15.48
C VAL A 481 -8.60 -5.10 16.31
N HIS A 482 -7.45 -4.62 16.79
CA HIS A 482 -6.56 -5.42 17.62
C HIS A 482 -7.23 -5.84 18.95
N ARG A 483 -7.97 -4.94 19.60
CA ARG A 483 -8.76 -5.24 20.80
C ARG A 483 -9.85 -6.27 20.53
N LEU A 484 -10.54 -6.16 19.39
CA LEU A 484 -11.53 -7.16 18.96
C LEU A 484 -10.89 -8.55 18.78
N TYR A 485 -9.71 -8.63 18.15
CA TYR A 485 -8.98 -9.89 18.05
C TYR A 485 -8.53 -10.44 19.41
N GLN A 486 -8.11 -9.58 20.35
CA GLN A 486 -7.79 -10.01 21.71
C GLN A 486 -9.01 -10.59 22.43
N LEU A 487 -10.17 -9.92 22.32
CA LEU A 487 -11.43 -10.40 22.88
C LEU A 487 -11.87 -11.71 22.24
N SER A 488 -11.74 -11.84 20.93
CA SER A 488 -12.04 -13.07 20.18
C SER A 488 -11.16 -14.23 20.63
N LYS A 489 -9.84 -14.04 20.69
CA LYS A 489 -8.88 -15.06 21.16
C LYS A 489 -9.12 -15.47 22.61
N ALA A 490 -9.56 -14.53 23.45
CA ALA A 490 -9.90 -14.80 24.84
C ALA A 490 -11.30 -15.42 25.04
N GLY A 491 -12.07 -15.63 23.97
CA GLY A 491 -13.44 -16.14 24.05
C GLY A 491 -14.44 -15.16 24.69
N LYS A 492 -14.10 -13.87 24.75
CA LYS A 492 -14.91 -12.81 25.39
C LYS A 492 -15.75 -11.98 24.42
N LEU A 493 -15.50 -12.10 23.12
CA LEU A 493 -16.29 -11.42 22.09
C LEU A 493 -17.59 -12.19 21.85
N THR A 494 -18.71 -11.67 22.37
CA THR A 494 -20.03 -12.33 22.31
C THR A 494 -20.88 -11.94 21.11
N VAL A 495 -20.39 -11.04 20.27
CA VAL A 495 -21.12 -10.47 19.12
C VAL A 495 -20.23 -10.45 17.88
N PRO A 496 -20.80 -10.60 16.67
CA PRO A 496 -20.00 -10.59 15.45
C PRO A 496 -19.38 -9.21 15.23
N ALA A 497 -18.14 -9.19 14.76
CA ALA A 497 -17.42 -7.96 14.44
C ALA A 497 -16.83 -8.03 13.02
N MET A 498 -16.98 -6.96 12.26
CA MET A 498 -16.37 -6.78 10.94
C MET A 498 -15.18 -5.84 11.05
N ASN A 499 -14.04 -6.32 10.57
CA ASN A 499 -12.82 -5.55 10.45
C ASN A 499 -12.82 -4.82 9.10
N VAL A 500 -13.12 -3.52 9.13
CA VAL A 500 -13.11 -2.65 7.95
C VAL A 500 -11.76 -1.97 7.75
N ASN A 501 -10.94 -1.89 8.80
CA ASN A 501 -9.55 -1.41 8.71
C ASN A 501 -8.78 -2.14 7.59
N ASP A 502 -8.99 -3.44 7.47
CA ASP A 502 -8.30 -4.28 6.50
C ASP A 502 -8.96 -4.29 5.12
N SER A 503 -10.05 -3.54 4.94
CA SER A 503 -10.64 -3.38 3.62
C SER A 503 -9.62 -2.69 2.70
N VAL A 504 -9.54 -3.21 1.47
CA VAL A 504 -8.64 -2.71 0.44
C VAL A 504 -8.92 -1.23 0.16
N THR A 505 -10.19 -0.84 0.20
CA THR A 505 -10.65 0.53 0.01
C THR A 505 -10.18 1.46 1.13
N LYS A 506 -10.29 1.06 2.40
CA LYS A 506 -9.81 1.87 3.52
C LYS A 506 -8.30 2.04 3.50
N THR A 507 -7.57 0.94 3.34
CA THR A 507 -6.10 0.98 3.40
C THR A 507 -5.50 1.78 2.25
N LYS A 508 -6.06 1.67 1.05
CA LYS A 508 -5.49 2.31 -0.16
C LYS A 508 -6.05 3.67 -0.47
N PHE A 509 -7.24 4.02 0.04
CA PHE A 509 -7.86 5.31 -0.26
C PHE A 509 -7.94 6.22 0.95
N ASP A 510 -8.65 5.80 2.00
CA ASP A 510 -8.85 6.65 3.18
C ASP A 510 -7.50 6.96 3.85
N ASN A 511 -6.78 5.94 4.32
CA ASN A 511 -5.46 6.14 4.97
C ASN A 511 -4.47 6.94 4.09
N LEU A 512 -4.47 6.71 2.78
CA LEU A 512 -3.47 7.29 1.87
C LEU A 512 -3.81 8.74 1.47
N TYR A 513 -5.02 8.98 0.96
CA TYR A 513 -5.39 10.29 0.40
C TYR A 513 -5.85 11.27 1.47
N MET A 514 -6.50 10.81 2.55
CA MET A 514 -6.82 11.73 3.65
C MET A 514 -5.56 12.30 4.29
N CYS A 515 -4.53 11.50 4.46
CA CYS A 515 -3.26 12.01 4.97
C CYS A 515 -2.61 13.01 4.01
N ARG A 516 -2.76 12.83 2.68
CA ARG A 516 -2.23 13.79 1.68
C ARG A 516 -2.96 15.12 1.70
N GLU A 517 -4.28 15.09 1.68
CA GLU A 517 -5.11 16.30 1.59
C GLU A 517 -5.19 17.06 2.92
N SER A 518 -5.31 16.35 4.05
CA SER A 518 -5.48 16.98 5.37
C SER A 518 -4.26 17.81 5.83
N ILE A 519 -3.07 17.53 5.29
CA ILE A 519 -1.87 18.32 5.56
C ILE A 519 -1.91 19.65 4.80
N ILE A 520 -2.48 19.67 3.60
CA ILE A 520 -2.50 20.85 2.72
C ILE A 520 -3.62 21.82 3.14
N ASP A 521 -4.72 21.31 3.69
CA ASP A 521 -5.92 22.07 4.05
C ASP A 521 -5.78 22.92 5.33
N ARG A 522 -4.67 22.81 6.07
CA ARG A 522 -4.41 23.55 7.33
C ARG A 522 -3.14 24.38 7.24
#